data_AF-A0A1J3FPF6-F1
#
_entry.id   AF-A0A1J3FPF6-F1
#
_cell.length_a   1.000
_cell.length_b   1.000
_cell.length_c   1.000
_cell.angle_alpha   90.00
_cell.angle_beta   90.00
_cell.angle_gamma   90.00
#
_symmetry.space_group_name_H-M   'P 1'
#
loop_
_entity.id
_entity.type
_entity.pdbx_description
1 polymer ?
#
loop_
_entity_poly.entity_id
_entity_poly.type
_entity_poly.pdbx_seq_one_letter_code
_entity_poly.pdbx_strand_id
1 'polypeptide(L)'
;SDSLEVFHLCCDTMPVFHNLLTLSFESDKERGWQVVPLLINNSPNLDNLIIKGLVHQVTNRCGDACSCIPKRRVKKKRVCCLSTCRVKVLHISGYRGTCGELKHMRHFLANLKCLETVKVG
;
A
#
# COMPACT_ATOMS: atom_id res chain seq x y z
N SER A 1 7.64 7.81 14.35
CA SER A 1 7.96 6.69 13.43
C SER A 1 8.72 7.26 12.25
N ASP A 2 10.02 7.50 12.41
CA ASP A 2 10.83 8.35 11.50
C ASP A 2 11.52 7.57 10.37
N SER A 3 11.41 6.24 10.38
CA SER A 3 12.00 5.37 9.35
C SER A 3 11.37 5.57 7.96
N LEU A 4 10.08 5.89 7.88
CA LEU A 4 9.40 6.10 6.58
C LEU A 4 9.82 7.41 5.91
N GLU A 5 10.16 8.46 6.66
CA GLU A 5 10.60 9.74 6.09
C GLU A 5 11.98 9.62 5.42
N VAL A 6 12.88 8.81 5.99
CA VAL A 6 14.21 8.55 5.40
C VAL A 6 14.08 7.90 4.01
N PHE A 7 13.16 6.96 3.85
CA PHE A 7 12.94 6.30 2.55
C PHE A 7 12.31 7.22 1.49
N HIS A 8 11.52 8.22 1.90
CA HIS A 8 10.95 9.20 0.96
C HIS A 8 12.03 10.04 0.28
N LEU A 9 13.13 10.37 0.98
CA LEU A 9 14.27 11.08 0.37
C LEU A 9 15.08 10.22 -0.61
N CYS A 10 15.01 8.89 -0.52
CA CYS A 10 15.81 7.96 -1.31
C CYS A 10 15.06 7.33 -2.51
N CYS A 11 14.06 8.01 -3.08
CA CYS A 11 13.18 7.45 -4.11
C CYS A 11 13.91 6.81 -5.33
N ASP A 12 15.13 7.25 -5.67
CA ASP A 12 15.92 6.71 -6.79
C ASP A 12 16.93 5.63 -6.39
N THR A 13 17.14 5.38 -5.08
CA THR A 13 18.17 4.46 -4.54
C THR A 13 17.59 3.37 -3.63
N MET A 14 16.27 3.17 -3.64
CA MET A 14 15.64 2.17 -2.78
C MET A 14 16.20 0.76 -3.04
N PRO A 15 16.76 0.09 -2.02
CA PRO A 15 17.26 -1.27 -2.18
C PRO A 15 16.10 -2.23 -2.40
N VAL A 16 16.38 -3.30 -3.15
CA VAL A 16 15.43 -4.40 -3.34
C VAL A 16 15.49 -5.34 -2.14
N PHE A 17 14.37 -5.49 -1.45
CA PHE A 17 14.23 -6.34 -0.27
C PHE A 17 13.77 -7.75 -0.66
N HIS A 18 14.69 -8.56 -1.19
CA HIS A 18 14.42 -9.94 -1.59
C HIS A 18 14.01 -10.85 -0.42
N ASN A 19 14.39 -10.51 0.82
CA ASN A 19 14.06 -11.29 2.02
C ASN A 19 12.85 -10.74 2.81
N LEU A 20 12.23 -9.64 2.34
CA LEU A 20 11.09 -9.07 3.06
C LEU A 20 9.81 -9.84 2.74
N LEU A 21 9.41 -10.70 3.68
CA LEU A 21 8.19 -11.51 3.60
C LEU A 21 6.97 -10.81 4.22
N THR A 22 7.21 -9.93 5.19
CA THR A 22 6.16 -9.24 5.95
C THR A 22 6.46 -7.75 6.03
N LEU A 23 5.50 -6.92 5.62
CA LEU A 23 5.55 -5.48 5.76
C LEU A 23 4.43 -5.06 6.70
N SER A 24 4.80 -4.41 7.81
CA SER A 24 3.87 -3.91 8.81
C SER A 24 4.06 -2.41 9.03
N PHE A 25 2.98 -1.64 9.00
CA PHE A 25 3.02 -0.21 9.31
C PHE A 25 1.70 0.29 9.91
N GLU A 26 1.77 1.40 10.62
CA GLU A 26 0.61 2.12 11.13
C GLU A 26 0.26 3.25 10.18
N SER A 27 -1.02 3.32 9.81
CA SER A 27 -1.58 4.41 9.03
C SER A 27 -1.61 5.65 9.89
N ASP A 28 -1.03 6.72 9.38
CA ASP A 28 -1.09 8.05 9.98
C ASP A 28 -1.91 8.97 9.05
N LYS A 29 -2.63 9.92 9.64
CA LYS A 29 -3.48 10.85 8.90
C LYS A 29 -2.68 12.01 8.30
N GLU A 30 -1.59 12.40 8.97
CA GLU A 30 -0.71 13.50 8.60
C GLU A 30 0.44 12.97 7.72
N ARG A 31 0.96 11.77 8.03
CA ARG A 31 1.98 11.09 7.21
C ARG A 31 1.31 10.16 6.21
N GLY A 32 1.10 10.67 4.99
CA GLY A 32 0.55 9.90 3.87
C GLY A 32 1.38 8.67 3.51
N TRP A 33 0.84 7.81 2.65
CA TRP A 33 1.44 6.51 2.34
C TRP A 33 2.48 6.55 1.21
N GLN A 34 3.11 7.69 0.93
CA GLN A 34 3.90 7.87 -0.32
C GLN A 34 5.03 6.84 -0.51
N VAL A 35 5.58 6.30 0.59
CA VAL A 35 6.69 5.32 0.60
C VAL A 35 6.22 3.86 0.50
N VAL A 36 5.00 3.56 0.95
CA VAL A 36 4.43 2.20 0.91
C VAL A 36 4.44 1.58 -0.50
N PRO A 37 4.06 2.30 -1.58
CA PRO A 37 4.16 1.78 -2.94
C PRO A 37 5.58 1.40 -3.34
N LEU A 38 6.57 2.19 -2.91
CA LEU A 38 7.98 1.94 -3.22
C LEU A 38 8.48 0.70 -2.49
N LEU A 39 8.11 0.52 -1.22
CA LEU A 39 8.44 -0.68 -0.45
C LEU A 39 7.81 -1.93 -1.07
N ILE A 40 6.52 -1.86 -1.43
CA ILE A 40 5.80 -2.97 -2.08
C ILE A 40 6.47 -3.34 -3.42
N ASN A 41 6.82 -2.34 -4.25
CA ASN A 41 7.48 -2.59 -5.53
C ASN A 41 8.90 -3.17 -5.38
N ASN A 42 9.62 -2.79 -4.33
CA ASN A 42 10.97 -3.27 -4.07
C ASN A 42 11.00 -4.58 -3.26
N SER A 43 9.85 -5.17 -2.95
CA SER A 43 9.75 -6.39 -2.13
C SER A 43 9.09 -7.52 -2.93
N PRO A 44 9.82 -8.19 -3.85
CA PRO A 44 9.24 -9.16 -4.78
C PRO A 44 8.67 -10.42 -4.10
N ASN A 45 9.13 -10.74 -2.89
CA ASN A 45 8.73 -11.90 -2.11
C ASN A 45 7.80 -11.55 -0.94
N LEU A 46 7.18 -10.37 -0.98
CA LEU A 46 6.27 -9.93 0.07
C LEU A 46 5.00 -10.78 0.08
N ASP A 47 4.79 -11.52 1.16
CA ASP A 47 3.64 -12.42 1.36
C ASP A 47 2.57 -11.79 2.27
N ASN A 48 2.99 -11.02 3.29
CA ASN A 48 2.09 -10.48 4.32
C ASN A 48 2.14 -8.95 4.34
N LEU A 49 0.99 -8.32 4.19
CA LEU A 49 0.81 -6.88 4.36
C LEU A 49 -0.05 -6.61 5.59
N ILE A 50 0.53 -5.98 6.61
CA ILE A 50 -0.13 -5.67 7.87
C ILE A 50 -0.26 -4.15 8.01
N ILE A 51 -1.50 -3.68 8.16
CA ILE A 51 -1.82 -2.26 8.25
C ILE A 51 -2.58 -2.03 9.56
N LYS A 52 -2.08 -1.12 10.39
CA LYS A 52 -2.77 -0.68 11.60
C LYS A 52 -3.50 0.63 11.33
N GLY A 53 -4.83 0.58 11.38
CA GLY A 53 -5.73 1.66 11.01
C GLY A 53 -5.78 1.91 9.51
N LEU A 54 -6.90 2.45 9.03
CA LEU A 54 -7.05 2.96 7.66
C LEU A 54 -7.58 4.40 7.73
N VAL A 55 -6.79 5.27 8.37
CA VAL A 55 -7.22 6.63 8.73
C VAL A 55 -7.04 7.66 7.62
N HIS A 56 -6.48 7.26 6.46
CA HIS A 56 -6.14 8.19 5.40
C HIS A 56 -7.32 8.57 4.50
N GLN A 57 -7.28 9.76 3.90
CA GLN A 57 -8.35 10.21 2.99
C GLN A 57 -8.42 9.35 1.73
N VAL A 58 -9.56 8.70 1.57
CA VAL A 58 -9.84 7.85 0.41
C VAL A 58 -10.13 8.72 -0.80
N THR A 59 -9.30 8.60 -1.83
CA THR A 59 -9.65 9.11 -3.16
C THR A 59 -10.24 7.98 -4.01
N ASN A 60 -10.91 8.30 -5.12
CA ASN A 60 -11.43 7.30 -6.09
C ASN A 60 -10.31 6.55 -6.86
N ARG A 61 -9.10 6.50 -6.30
CA ARG A 61 -7.89 5.87 -6.84
C ARG A 61 -7.20 5.13 -5.69
N CYS A 62 -5.95 4.72 -5.87
CA CYS A 62 -5.15 4.16 -4.78
C CYS A 62 -4.92 5.12 -3.58
N GLY A 63 -5.47 6.33 -3.54
CA GLY A 63 -5.04 7.34 -2.55
C GLY A 63 -3.54 7.60 -2.67
N ASP A 64 -2.88 7.77 -1.53
CA ASP A 64 -1.41 7.76 -1.43
C ASP A 64 -0.82 6.34 -1.37
N ALA A 65 -1.66 5.29 -1.37
CA ALA A 65 -1.23 3.88 -1.35
C ALA A 65 -0.56 3.42 -2.65
N CYS A 66 -0.58 4.24 -3.70
CA CYS A 66 0.18 4.02 -4.92
C CYS A 66 0.68 5.34 -5.51
N SER A 67 1.87 5.33 -6.11
CA SER A 67 2.37 6.37 -7.03
C SER A 67 1.55 6.51 -8.34
N CYS A 68 0.33 5.96 -8.36
CA CYS A 68 -0.64 5.95 -9.45
C CYS A 68 -1.23 7.36 -9.73
N ILE A 69 -0.66 8.41 -9.14
CA ILE A 69 -1.01 9.81 -9.40
C ILE A 69 -0.64 10.14 -10.85
N PRO A 70 -1.58 10.58 -11.70
CA PRO A 70 -1.23 11.11 -13.00
C PRO A 70 -0.57 12.47 -12.77
N LYS A 71 0.77 12.50 -12.76
CA LYS A 71 1.50 13.74 -13.02
C LYS A 71 1.19 14.12 -14.47
N ARG A 72 0.13 14.92 -14.66
CA ARG A 72 -0.34 15.54 -15.91
C ARG A 72 -0.59 14.60 -17.11
N ARG A 73 -1.84 14.57 -17.59
CA ARG A 73 -2.26 14.33 -19.00
C ARG A 73 -1.53 13.24 -19.83
N VAL A 74 -1.07 12.14 -19.24
CA VAL A 74 -0.66 10.96 -20.03
C VAL A 74 -1.69 9.87 -19.81
N LYS A 75 -2.47 9.58 -20.87
CA LYS A 75 -3.40 8.44 -20.98
C LYS A 75 -2.64 7.09 -21.04
N LYS A 76 -1.65 6.87 -20.18
CA LYS A 76 -1.07 5.53 -19.99
C LYS A 76 -1.71 4.93 -18.75
N LYS A 77 -2.47 3.84 -18.92
CA LYS A 77 -2.91 2.98 -17.81
C LYS A 77 -1.64 2.51 -17.08
N ARG A 78 -1.23 3.22 -16.02
CA ARG A 78 -0.18 2.72 -15.13
C ARG A 78 -0.75 1.53 -14.39
N VAL A 79 -0.05 0.40 -14.49
CA VAL A 79 -0.37 -0.82 -13.75
C VAL A 79 -0.25 -0.50 -12.25
N CYS A 80 -1.26 -0.85 -11.46
CA CYS A 80 -1.24 -0.61 -10.01
C CYS A 80 -0.11 -1.44 -9.38
N CYS A 81 0.69 -0.87 -8.47
CA CYS A 81 1.76 -1.59 -7.76
C CYS A 81 1.24 -2.85 -7.03
N LEU A 82 0.01 -2.79 -6.54
CA LEU A 82 -0.66 -3.91 -5.89
C LEU A 82 -0.92 -5.09 -6.84
N SER A 83 -1.08 -4.81 -8.15
CA SER A 83 -1.36 -5.85 -9.15
C SER A 83 -0.16 -6.68 -9.58
N THR A 84 1.05 -6.19 -9.29
CA THR A 84 2.30 -6.93 -9.46
C THR A 84 2.78 -7.55 -8.15
N CYS A 85 2.13 -7.23 -7.04
CA CYS A 85 2.51 -7.72 -5.72
C CYS A 85 2.04 -9.17 -5.50
N ARG A 86 2.84 -9.96 -4.78
CA ARG A 86 2.57 -11.36 -4.45
C ARG A 86 1.95 -11.56 -3.06
N VAL A 87 1.50 -10.48 -2.43
CA VAL A 87 0.87 -10.54 -1.11
C VAL A 87 -0.32 -11.51 -1.11
N LYS A 88 -0.25 -12.48 -0.20
CA LYS A 88 -1.27 -13.50 0.04
C LYS A 88 -2.15 -13.18 1.23
N VAL A 89 -1.61 -12.47 2.22
CA VAL A 89 -2.34 -12.12 3.44
C VAL A 89 -2.36 -10.61 3.62
N LEU A 90 -3.56 -10.04 3.65
CA LEU A 90 -3.79 -8.66 4.07
C LEU A 90 -4.38 -8.67 5.49
N HIS A 91 -3.69 -8.06 6.44
CA HIS A 91 -4.18 -7.91 7.80
C HIS A 91 -4.40 -6.42 8.09
N ILE A 92 -5.63 -6.06 8.44
CA ILE A 92 -6.00 -4.72 8.86
C ILE A 92 -6.46 -4.77 10.31
N SER A 93 -5.74 -4.08 11.19
CA SER A 93 -6.13 -3.90 12.59
C SER A 93 -6.74 -2.52 12.83
N GLY A 94 -7.67 -2.40 13.78
CA GLY A 94 -8.40 -1.17 14.05
C GLY A 94 -9.43 -0.80 12.97
N TYR A 95 -9.92 -1.78 12.21
CA TYR A 95 -10.89 -1.54 11.15
C TYR A 95 -12.29 -1.26 11.71
N ARG A 96 -12.85 -0.08 11.43
CA ARG A 96 -14.15 0.36 11.98
C ARG A 96 -15.32 0.20 11.01
N GLY A 97 -15.07 -0.22 9.77
CA GLY A 97 -16.10 -0.39 8.74
C GLY A 97 -16.68 0.92 8.20
N THR A 98 -15.98 2.04 8.35
CA THR A 98 -16.41 3.33 7.81
C THR A 98 -16.50 3.30 6.27
N CYS A 99 -17.28 4.21 5.70
CA CYS A 99 -17.36 4.35 4.23
C CYS A 99 -15.99 4.56 3.57
N GLY A 100 -15.04 5.17 4.28
CA GLY A 100 -13.67 5.33 3.80
C GLY A 100 -12.91 4.00 3.78
N GLU A 101 -12.87 3.32 4.92
CA GLU A 101 -12.29 1.98 5.07
C GLU A 101 -12.82 0.98 4.04
N LEU A 102 -14.13 0.95 3.79
CA LEU A 102 -14.75 0.06 2.82
C LEU A 102 -14.26 0.31 1.39
N LYS A 103 -14.03 1.58 1.03
CA LYS A 103 -13.48 1.93 -0.28
C LYS A 103 -12.01 1.49 -0.41
N HIS A 104 -11.20 1.64 0.64
CA HIS A 104 -9.85 1.09 0.66
C HIS A 104 -9.86 -0.44 0.52
N MET A 105 -10.74 -1.12 1.27
CA MET A 105 -10.86 -2.58 1.18
C MET A 105 -11.25 -3.04 -0.23
N ARG A 106 -12.25 -2.39 -0.85
CA ARG A 106 -12.62 -2.66 -2.24
C ARG A 106 -11.44 -2.46 -3.19
N HIS A 107 -10.64 -1.43 -2.95
CA HIS A 107 -9.46 -1.16 -3.76
C HIS A 107 -8.40 -2.26 -3.62
N PHE A 108 -8.08 -2.70 -2.39
CA PHE A 108 -7.14 -3.79 -2.17
C PHE A 108 -7.60 -5.09 -2.83
N LEU A 109 -8.85 -5.50 -2.60
CA LEU A 109 -9.42 -6.71 -3.18
C LEU A 109 -9.40 -6.69 -4.71
N ALA A 110 -9.64 -5.52 -5.32
CA ALA A 110 -9.64 -5.39 -6.78
C ALA A 110 -8.24 -5.47 -7.40
N ASN A 111 -7.17 -5.20 -6.64
CA ASN A 111 -5.82 -5.07 -7.20
C ASN A 111 -4.83 -6.12 -6.71
N LEU A 112 -4.96 -6.65 -5.49
CA LEU A 112 -4.08 -7.71 -4.97
C LEU A 112 -4.48 -9.07 -5.56
N LYS A 113 -3.88 -9.42 -6.69
CA LYS A 113 -4.27 -10.63 -7.46
C LYS A 113 -3.92 -11.96 -6.78
N CYS A 114 -2.90 -11.97 -5.93
CA CYS A 114 -2.44 -13.16 -5.21
C CYS A 114 -3.06 -13.28 -3.81
N LEU A 115 -4.02 -12.42 -3.47
CA LEU A 115 -4.60 -12.37 -2.13
C LEU A 115 -5.44 -13.62 -1.87
N GLU A 116 -5.07 -14.36 -0.83
CA GLU A 116 -5.74 -15.58 -0.39
C GLU A 116 -6.58 -15.33 0.87
N THR A 117 -6.12 -14.46 1.77
CA THR A 117 -6.77 -14.22 3.05
C THR A 117 -6.77 -12.73 3.43
N VAL A 118 -7.91 -12.26 3.93
CA VAL A 118 -8.03 -10.96 4.60
C VAL A 118 -8.35 -11.19 6.07
N LYS A 119 -7.53 -10.63 6.95
CA LYS A 119 -7.75 -10.62 8.40
C LYS A 119 -8.13 -9.21 8.81
N VAL A 120 -9.23 -9.09 9.55
CA VAL A 120 -9.76 -7.82 10.03
C VAL A 120 -9.99 -7.94 11.53
N GLY A 121 -9.49 -6.99 12.31
CA GLY A 121 -9.65 -6.93 13.77
C GLY A 121 -9.44 -5.53 14.32
#